data_AF-A0A8H6IM96-F1
#
_entry.id   AF-A0A8H6IM96-F1
#
_cell.length_a   1.000
_cell.length_b   1.000
_cell.length_c   1.000
_cell.angle_alpha   90.00
_cell.angle_beta   90.00
_cell.angle_gamma   90.00
#
_symmetry.space_group_name_H-M   'P 1'
#
loop_
_entity.id
_entity.type
_entity.pdbx_description
1 polymer ?
#
loop_
_entity_poly.entity_id
_entity_poly.type
_entity_poly.pdbx_seq_one_letter_code
_entity_poly.pdbx_strand_id
1 'polypeptide(L)'
;TITSPDPITERLLELEGLDQYSATFHEEQERELSPEIEQEREIQRPPPTTPAKHSLYPDLWRFVTYGTVPEDSKACMPAFNALSNTTAARYFDVGKLPRGLLWILTSASGTGVIETAVVISPFEAQQLLSKVKRSSFVSLYLYSPRPNMGFRPLDGLDLYTVPHRGVSPKPALSLATQINLFSGQLYLKSIDKYHSTRLLL
;
A
#
# COMPACT_ATOMS: atom_id res chain seq x y z
N THR A 1 28.67 18.47 71.32
CA THR A 1 27.91 17.21 71.50
C THR A 1 27.44 16.80 70.13
N ILE A 2 27.74 15.58 69.69
CA ILE A 2 27.59 15.17 68.29
C ILE A 2 26.19 14.58 68.11
N THR A 3 25.33 15.25 67.34
CA THR A 3 24.04 14.69 66.93
C THR A 3 24.30 13.66 65.84
N SER A 4 23.89 12.41 66.07
CA SER A 4 23.92 11.36 65.04
C SER A 4 23.11 11.81 63.81
N PRO A 5 23.58 11.53 62.57
CA PRO A 5 22.77 11.78 61.39
C PRO A 5 21.45 11.00 61.49
N ASP A 6 20.37 11.61 61.02
CA ASP A 6 19.06 10.95 60.96
C ASP A 6 19.13 9.83 59.89
N PRO A 7 18.51 8.65 60.11
CA PRO A 7 18.51 7.57 59.11
C PRO A 7 18.03 8.00 57.72
N ILE A 8 17.23 9.05 57.60
CA ILE A 8 16.84 9.61 56.28
C ILE A 8 18.04 10.25 55.57
N THR A 9 18.90 10.98 56.29
CA THR A 9 20.11 11.60 55.73
C THR A 9 21.17 10.58 55.31
N GLU A 10 21.32 9.45 56.02
CA GLU A 10 22.22 8.37 55.58
C GLU A 10 21.73 7.73 54.27
N ARG A 11 20.43 7.48 54.14
CA ARG A 11 19.82 6.96 52.89
C ARG A 11 19.95 7.93 51.71
N LEU A 12 19.89 9.24 51.96
CA LEU A 12 20.02 10.25 50.91
C LEU A 12 21.45 10.29 50.34
N LEU A 13 22.46 10.11 51.21
CA LEU A 13 23.88 10.00 50.80
C LEU A 13 24.19 8.66 50.10
N GLU A 14 23.50 7.56 50.42
CA GLU A 14 23.58 6.32 49.62
C GLU A 14 23.02 6.51 48.19
N LEU A 15 22.01 7.36 48.01
CA LEU A 15 21.31 7.56 46.74
C LEU A 15 22.01 8.54 45.79
N GLU A 16 22.80 9.49 46.30
CA GLU A 16 23.65 10.38 45.48
C GLU A 16 24.77 9.64 44.73
N GLY A 17 25.00 8.35 45.01
CA GLY A 17 25.95 7.50 44.29
C GLY A 17 25.42 6.80 43.03
N LEU A 18 24.13 6.97 42.67
CA LEU A 18 23.47 6.24 41.58
C LEU A 18 22.97 7.14 40.45
N ASP A 19 23.83 8.02 39.97
CA ASP A 19 23.58 8.80 38.77
C ASP A 19 23.45 7.90 37.51
N GLN A 20 22.54 8.28 36.61
CA GLN A 20 22.38 7.83 35.21
C GLN A 20 21.67 6.49 34.85
N TYR A 21 21.23 5.62 35.77
CA TYR A 21 20.54 4.36 35.36
C TYR A 21 19.11 4.12 35.90
N SER A 22 18.60 4.91 36.85
CA SER A 22 17.26 4.69 37.44
C SER A 22 16.08 5.27 36.63
N ALA A 23 16.34 6.15 35.65
CA ALA A 23 15.33 6.77 34.78
C ALA A 23 14.63 5.80 33.79
N THR A 24 14.76 4.48 34.01
CA THR A 24 14.17 3.42 33.18
C THR A 24 13.14 2.58 33.93
N PHE A 25 12.91 2.83 35.22
CA PHE A 25 12.03 2.02 36.08
C PHE A 25 11.34 2.88 37.15
N HIS A 26 10.31 3.64 36.74
CA HIS A 26 9.06 3.96 37.48
C HIS A 26 8.16 4.92 36.67
N GLU A 27 7.91 4.64 35.39
CA GLU A 27 6.73 5.19 34.68
C GLU A 27 5.49 4.30 34.91
N GLU A 28 5.21 3.98 36.19
CA GLU A 28 3.92 3.43 36.60
C GLU A 28 3.05 4.57 37.12
N GLN A 29 2.39 5.30 36.21
CA GLN A 29 1.30 6.19 36.58
C GLN A 29 0.04 5.95 35.73
N GLU A 30 -1.00 5.54 36.47
CA GLU A 30 -2.42 5.76 36.20
C GLU A 30 -2.92 5.49 34.78
N ARG A 31 -2.99 4.19 34.46
CA ARG A 31 -3.89 3.69 33.44
C ARG A 31 -5.33 3.79 33.97
N GLU A 32 -5.99 4.94 33.78
CA GLU A 32 -7.44 5.03 33.93
C GLU A 32 -8.08 3.93 33.09
N LEU A 33 -8.74 2.98 33.74
CA LEU A 33 -9.47 1.90 33.09
C LEU A 33 -10.74 2.48 32.45
N SER A 34 -10.57 3.14 31.30
CA SER A 34 -11.65 3.27 30.33
C SER A 34 -12.21 1.88 30.11
N PRO A 35 -13.49 1.60 30.41
CA PRO A 35 -14.05 0.30 30.13
C PRO A 35 -13.98 0.08 28.63
N GLU A 36 -13.23 -0.94 28.21
CA GLU A 36 -13.30 -1.47 26.84
C GLU A 36 -14.70 -2.06 26.67
N ILE A 37 -15.65 -1.19 26.30
CA ILE A 37 -16.93 -1.62 25.77
C ILE A 37 -16.62 -2.18 24.40
N GLU A 38 -16.31 -3.48 24.36
CA GLU A 38 -16.37 -4.29 23.15
C GLU A 38 -17.82 -4.29 22.66
N GLN A 39 -18.19 -3.24 21.93
CA GLN A 39 -19.38 -3.28 21.10
C GLN A 39 -19.13 -4.33 20.02
N GLU A 40 -19.68 -5.52 20.26
CA GLU A 40 -19.82 -6.54 19.25
C GLU A 40 -20.64 -5.94 18.11
N ARG A 41 -19.92 -5.46 17.09
CA ARG A 41 -20.53 -4.74 15.98
C ARG A 41 -21.35 -5.75 15.21
N GLU A 42 -22.69 -5.69 15.32
CA GLU A 42 -23.57 -6.51 14.48
C GLU A 42 -23.22 -6.25 13.01
N ILE A 43 -22.47 -7.19 12.42
CA ILE A 43 -22.13 -7.15 11.02
C ILE A 43 -23.40 -7.58 10.29
N GLN A 44 -24.29 -6.62 10.00
CA GLN A 44 -25.28 -6.78 8.94
C GLN A 44 -24.54 -7.08 7.64
N ARG A 45 -24.32 -8.37 7.36
CA ARG A 45 -23.78 -8.80 6.09
C ARG A 45 -24.79 -8.41 5.02
N PRO A 46 -24.35 -7.77 3.92
CA PRO A 46 -25.20 -7.62 2.74
C PRO A 46 -25.79 -8.98 2.35
N PRO A 47 -27.01 -9.04 1.80
CA PRO A 47 -27.61 -10.27 1.34
C PRO A 47 -26.64 -11.07 0.45
N PRO A 48 -26.54 -12.41 0.60
CA PRO A 48 -25.65 -13.24 -0.19
C PRO A 48 -25.84 -12.99 -1.69
N THR A 49 -24.87 -12.31 -2.29
CA THR A 49 -24.91 -11.92 -3.70
C THR A 49 -24.29 -13.03 -4.53
N THR A 50 -24.96 -13.44 -5.61
CA THR A 50 -24.40 -14.40 -6.58
C THR A 50 -23.10 -13.85 -7.17
N PRO A 51 -21.95 -14.55 -7.05
CA PRO A 51 -20.70 -14.08 -7.64
C PRO A 51 -20.84 -13.83 -9.14
N ALA A 52 -20.25 -12.74 -9.62
CA ALA A 52 -20.21 -12.47 -11.06
C ALA A 52 -19.49 -13.63 -11.78
N LYS A 53 -19.98 -13.99 -12.98
CA LYS A 53 -19.28 -14.96 -13.84
C LYS A 53 -18.02 -14.29 -14.36
N HIS A 54 -16.85 -14.82 -13.99
CA HIS A 54 -15.57 -14.27 -14.39
C HIS A 54 -15.24 -14.70 -15.83
N SER A 55 -14.76 -13.77 -16.65
CA SER A 55 -14.36 -14.00 -18.03
C SER A 55 -13.11 -13.19 -18.35
N LEU A 56 -12.13 -13.79 -19.03
CA LEU A 56 -10.89 -13.12 -19.41
C LEU A 56 -11.03 -12.50 -20.81
N TYR A 57 -10.78 -11.20 -20.93
CA TYR A 57 -10.92 -10.48 -22.20
C TYR A 57 -9.82 -10.86 -23.22
N PRO A 58 -10.11 -11.03 -24.52
CA PRO A 58 -9.11 -11.38 -25.53
C PRO A 58 -7.90 -10.43 -25.59
N ASP A 59 -8.11 -9.12 -25.40
CA ASP A 59 -7.02 -8.15 -25.48
C ASP A 59 -6.04 -8.23 -24.29
N LEU A 60 -6.44 -8.78 -23.14
CA LEU A 60 -5.51 -9.07 -22.05
C LEU A 60 -4.52 -10.19 -22.43
N TRP A 61 -4.96 -11.17 -23.25
CA TRP A 61 -4.03 -12.12 -23.86
C TRP A 61 -3.09 -11.44 -24.85
N ARG A 62 -3.61 -10.51 -25.68
CA ARG A 62 -2.81 -9.74 -26.63
C ARG A 62 -1.74 -8.92 -25.91
N PHE A 63 -2.09 -8.28 -24.80
CA PHE A 63 -1.15 -7.53 -23.96
C PHE A 63 -0.02 -8.42 -23.41
N VAL A 64 -0.34 -9.58 -22.83
CA VAL A 64 0.69 -10.51 -22.31
C VAL A 64 1.59 -11.06 -23.44
N THR A 65 1.06 -11.23 -24.66
CA THR A 65 1.80 -11.78 -25.80
C THR A 65 2.67 -10.75 -26.52
N TYR A 66 2.23 -9.49 -26.67
CA TYR A 66 2.88 -8.48 -27.51
C TYR A 66 3.29 -7.19 -26.76
N GLY A 67 2.96 -7.07 -25.46
CA GLY A 67 3.21 -5.86 -24.66
C GLY A 67 2.31 -4.67 -24.98
N THR A 68 1.28 -4.84 -25.83
CA THR A 68 0.42 -3.75 -26.33
C THR A 68 -1.07 -4.06 -26.16
N VAL A 69 -1.84 -3.07 -25.72
CA VAL A 69 -3.33 -3.07 -25.71
C VAL A 69 -3.79 -2.20 -26.89
N PRO A 70 -4.80 -2.61 -27.68
CA PRO A 70 -5.42 -1.72 -28.68
C PRO A 70 -6.06 -0.49 -28.03
N GLU A 71 -5.96 0.69 -28.65
CA GLU A 71 -6.53 1.94 -28.12
C GLU A 71 -8.06 1.92 -28.00
N ASP A 72 -8.73 1.14 -28.87
CA ASP A 72 -10.16 0.91 -28.91
C ASP A 72 -10.63 -0.24 -28.00
N SER A 73 -9.71 -0.89 -27.28
CA SER A 73 -10.02 -2.04 -26.41
C SER A 73 -10.91 -1.65 -25.24
N LYS A 74 -11.98 -2.43 -25.05
CA LYS A 74 -12.86 -2.34 -23.88
C LYS A 74 -12.43 -3.25 -22.72
N ALA A 75 -11.25 -3.89 -22.83
CA ALA A 75 -10.70 -4.75 -21.79
C ALA A 75 -10.25 -3.98 -20.54
N CYS A 76 -9.81 -2.74 -20.74
CA CYS A 76 -9.22 -1.89 -19.74
C CYS A 76 -10.00 -0.57 -19.65
N MET A 77 -10.11 -0.02 -18.44
CA MET A 77 -10.54 1.36 -18.22
C MET A 77 -9.64 1.99 -17.15
N PRO A 78 -9.33 3.29 -17.22
CA PRO A 78 -8.54 3.97 -16.18
C PRO A 78 -9.06 3.64 -14.78
N ALA A 79 -8.24 3.17 -13.84
CA ALA A 79 -8.77 2.59 -12.61
C ALA A 79 -9.65 3.55 -11.79
N PHE A 80 -9.32 4.84 -11.75
CA PHE A 80 -10.19 5.83 -11.10
C PHE A 80 -11.58 5.92 -11.76
N ASN A 81 -11.70 5.74 -13.08
CA ASN A 81 -13.00 5.71 -13.77
C ASN A 81 -13.91 4.58 -13.26
N ALA A 82 -13.39 3.52 -12.62
CA ALA A 82 -14.23 2.51 -11.96
C ALA A 82 -15.07 3.10 -10.82
N LEU A 83 -14.66 4.25 -10.25
CA LEU A 83 -15.40 4.97 -9.21
C LEU A 83 -16.55 5.83 -9.77
N SER A 84 -16.66 6.03 -11.09
CA SER A 84 -17.64 6.94 -11.72
C SER A 84 -19.10 6.58 -11.41
N ASN A 85 -19.41 5.30 -11.19
CA ASN A 85 -20.74 4.81 -10.86
C ASN A 85 -21.00 4.69 -9.34
N THR A 86 -20.12 5.26 -8.51
CA THR A 86 -20.24 5.22 -7.04
C THR A 86 -20.67 6.57 -6.48
N THR A 87 -21.06 6.62 -5.20
CA THR A 87 -21.34 7.88 -4.50
C THR A 87 -20.13 8.80 -4.41
N ALA A 88 -18.89 8.30 -4.50
CA ALA A 88 -17.68 9.12 -4.49
C ALA A 88 -17.62 10.09 -5.70
N ALA A 89 -18.16 9.69 -6.85
CA ALA A 89 -18.23 10.53 -8.06
C ALA A 89 -19.17 11.75 -7.91
N ARG A 90 -19.98 11.82 -6.83
CA ARG A 90 -20.75 13.03 -6.49
C ARG A 90 -19.91 14.10 -5.81
N TYR A 91 -18.76 13.72 -5.24
CA TYR A 91 -17.89 14.60 -4.44
C TYR A 91 -16.57 14.93 -5.13
N PHE A 92 -16.12 14.09 -6.07
CA PHE A 92 -14.87 14.27 -6.81
C PHE A 92 -15.07 14.06 -8.31
N ASP A 93 -14.45 14.92 -9.12
CA ASP A 93 -14.44 14.78 -10.58
C ASP A 93 -13.49 13.64 -10.99
N VAL A 94 -14.06 12.44 -11.12
CA VAL A 94 -13.33 11.22 -11.49
C VAL A 94 -12.61 11.36 -12.84
N GLY A 95 -13.12 12.18 -13.77
CA GLY A 95 -12.49 12.40 -15.07
C GLY A 95 -11.21 13.22 -15.03
N LYS A 96 -11.00 13.99 -13.95
CA LYS A 96 -9.74 14.71 -13.66
C LYS A 96 -8.69 13.83 -12.97
N LEU A 97 -9.09 12.68 -12.41
CA LEU A 97 -8.14 11.80 -11.74
C LEU A 97 -7.17 11.15 -12.76
N PRO A 98 -5.91 10.91 -12.38
CA PRO A 98 -4.90 10.43 -13.32
C PRO A 98 -5.24 9.06 -13.94
N ARG A 99 -5.18 8.94 -15.27
CA ARG A 99 -5.67 7.76 -15.97
C ARG A 99 -4.69 6.57 -16.07
N GLY A 100 -3.48 6.70 -15.54
CA GLY A 100 -2.36 5.78 -15.80
C GLY A 100 -2.34 4.51 -14.94
N LEU A 101 -3.40 4.22 -14.18
CA LEU A 101 -3.37 3.17 -13.19
C LEU A 101 -4.28 1.99 -13.48
N LEU A 102 -3.74 0.78 -13.28
CA LEU A 102 -4.43 -0.51 -13.34
C LEU A 102 -3.45 -1.61 -12.72
N TRP A 103 -3.89 -2.58 -11.90
CA TRP A 103 -3.04 -3.51 -11.06
C TRP A 103 -2.56 -4.88 -11.64
N ILE A 104 -1.29 -5.26 -11.75
CA ILE A 104 -0.16 -4.61 -12.43
C ILE A 104 0.48 -5.69 -13.32
N LEU A 105 0.00 -5.83 -14.55
CA LEU A 105 0.82 -6.32 -15.65
C LEU A 105 1.63 -5.13 -16.20
N THR A 106 2.96 -5.14 -16.07
CA THR A 106 3.83 -4.10 -16.64
C THR A 106 4.42 -4.56 -17.96
N SER A 107 4.40 -3.71 -18.97
CA SER A 107 5.44 -3.72 -19.99
C SER A 107 6.55 -2.77 -19.55
N ALA A 108 7.79 -3.25 -19.52
CA ALA A 108 8.95 -2.36 -19.42
C ALA A 108 9.28 -1.85 -20.82
N SER A 109 9.43 -0.53 -20.96
CA SER A 109 10.08 0.04 -22.14
C SER A 109 11.55 -0.40 -22.17
N GLY A 110 12.24 -0.27 -23.30
CA GLY A 110 13.66 -0.66 -23.45
C GLY A 110 14.62 0.05 -22.48
N THR A 111 14.13 1.08 -21.78
CA THR A 111 14.78 1.86 -20.73
C THR A 111 14.73 1.24 -19.33
N GLY A 112 13.95 0.16 -19.12
CA GLY A 112 13.79 -0.49 -17.81
C GLY A 112 12.83 0.23 -16.84
N VAL A 113 12.10 1.24 -17.31
CA VAL A 113 11.05 1.94 -16.53
C VAL A 113 9.68 1.33 -16.84
N ILE A 114 8.82 1.22 -15.81
CA ILE A 114 7.41 0.88 -15.99
C ILE A 114 6.62 2.14 -16.31
N GLU A 115 6.03 2.19 -17.50
CA GLU A 115 5.20 3.29 -17.99
C GLU A 115 3.69 2.98 -17.88
N THR A 116 3.31 1.71 -18.01
CA THR A 116 1.91 1.25 -17.99
C THR A 116 1.73 0.07 -17.03
N ALA A 117 0.57 0.00 -16.36
CA ALA A 117 0.18 -1.09 -15.48
C ALA A 117 -1.27 -1.54 -15.79
N VAL A 118 -1.48 -2.86 -16.00
CA VAL A 118 -2.74 -3.64 -16.25
C VAL A 118 -3.58 -4.13 -15.03
N VAL A 119 -4.86 -3.77 -14.70
CA VAL A 119 -5.66 -4.45 -13.64
C VAL A 119 -5.99 -5.82 -14.14
N ILE A 120 -5.77 -6.79 -13.27
CA ILE A 120 -6.43 -8.08 -13.39
C ILE A 120 -6.93 -8.56 -12.02
N SER A 121 -8.10 -9.17 -12.02
CA SER A 121 -8.63 -9.93 -10.88
C SER A 121 -7.75 -11.15 -10.57
N PRO A 122 -7.86 -11.76 -9.37
CA PRO A 122 -7.15 -13.00 -9.06
C PRO A 122 -7.42 -14.15 -10.06
N PHE A 123 -8.63 -14.21 -10.61
CA PHE A 123 -9.01 -15.16 -11.66
C PHE A 123 -8.21 -14.92 -12.95
N GLU A 124 -8.17 -13.69 -13.44
CA GLU A 124 -7.44 -13.32 -14.65
C GLU A 124 -5.93 -13.51 -14.46
N ALA A 125 -5.39 -13.16 -13.29
CA ALA A 125 -4.00 -13.43 -12.93
C ALA A 125 -3.65 -14.92 -13.02
N GLN A 126 -4.50 -15.80 -12.46
CA GLN A 126 -4.31 -17.25 -12.52
C GLN A 126 -4.33 -17.77 -13.97
N GLN A 127 -5.26 -17.29 -14.79
CA GLN A 127 -5.37 -17.70 -16.21
C GLN A 127 -4.17 -17.22 -17.04
N LEU A 128 -3.69 -16.01 -16.81
CA LEU A 128 -2.57 -15.41 -17.54
C LEU A 128 -1.19 -15.91 -17.08
N LEU A 129 -1.05 -16.38 -15.83
CA LEU A 129 0.21 -16.75 -15.18
C LEU A 129 1.14 -17.61 -16.04
N SER A 130 0.59 -18.61 -16.74
CA SER A 130 1.38 -19.51 -17.58
C SER A 130 2.00 -18.84 -18.80
N LYS A 131 1.34 -17.84 -19.39
CA LYS A 131 1.88 -17.04 -20.51
C LYS A 131 2.78 -15.91 -20.01
N VAL A 132 2.43 -15.27 -18.89
CA VAL A 132 3.29 -14.23 -18.27
C VAL A 132 4.68 -14.82 -17.96
N LYS A 133 4.75 -16.02 -17.36
CA LYS A 133 6.03 -16.75 -17.13
C LYS A 133 6.89 -16.93 -18.38
N ARG A 134 6.32 -16.90 -19.59
CA ARG A 134 7.02 -17.02 -20.88
C ARG A 134 7.17 -15.68 -21.63
N SER A 135 6.64 -14.57 -21.10
CA SER A 135 6.64 -13.27 -21.76
C SER A 135 7.91 -12.47 -21.44
N SER A 136 8.63 -12.07 -22.49
CA SER A 136 9.70 -11.08 -22.42
C SER A 136 9.19 -9.66 -22.25
N PHE A 137 7.94 -9.39 -22.64
CA PHE A 137 7.32 -8.06 -22.58
C PHE A 137 6.74 -7.80 -21.19
N VAL A 138 5.90 -8.71 -20.71
CA VAL A 138 5.02 -8.44 -19.55
C VAL A 138 5.45 -9.15 -18.27
N SER A 139 5.47 -8.42 -17.14
CA SER A 139 5.65 -8.96 -15.79
C SER A 139 4.42 -8.67 -14.91
N LEU A 140 4.00 -9.66 -14.13
CA LEU A 140 2.97 -9.59 -13.10
C LEU A 140 3.59 -9.26 -11.74
N TYR A 141 3.01 -8.29 -11.04
CA TYR A 141 3.47 -7.86 -9.71
C TYR A 141 2.38 -8.00 -8.65
N LEU A 142 2.77 -8.40 -7.45
CA LEU A 142 1.96 -8.19 -6.25
C LEU A 142 2.33 -6.84 -5.64
N TYR A 143 1.33 -5.99 -5.45
CA TYR A 143 1.45 -4.71 -4.75
C TYR A 143 0.77 -4.80 -3.37
N SER A 144 1.35 -4.13 -2.38
CA SER A 144 0.74 -3.95 -1.06
C SER A 144 0.91 -2.49 -0.63
N PRO A 145 -0.18 -1.74 -0.40
CA PRO A 145 -0.09 -0.36 0.10
C PRO A 145 0.48 -0.36 1.51
N ARG A 146 1.09 0.76 1.92
CA ARG A 146 1.60 0.92 3.29
C ARG A 146 0.51 1.49 4.23
N PRO A 147 -0.09 0.71 5.15
CA PRO A 147 -1.20 1.19 5.98
C PRO A 147 -0.74 2.00 7.21
N ASN A 148 0.51 1.87 7.65
CA ASN A 148 1.09 2.67 8.75
C ASN A 148 2.63 2.73 8.66
N MET A 149 3.26 3.55 9.51
CA MET A 149 4.73 3.66 9.57
C MET A 149 5.45 2.46 10.20
N GLY A 150 4.79 1.64 11.03
CA GLY A 150 5.40 0.47 11.66
C GLY A 150 5.77 -0.64 10.69
N PHE A 151 5.06 -0.76 9.56
CA PHE A 151 5.40 -1.73 8.52
C PHE A 151 6.51 -1.26 7.58
N ARG A 152 7.39 -2.20 7.20
CA ARG A 152 8.30 -2.05 6.05
C ARG A 152 7.46 -1.71 4.81
N PRO A 153 7.83 -0.68 4.01
CA PRO A 153 7.08 -0.38 2.81
C PRO A 153 7.21 -1.48 1.75
N LEU A 154 6.07 -1.92 1.21
CA LEU A 154 5.94 -2.89 0.11
C LEU A 154 5.32 -2.27 -1.15
N ASP A 155 5.29 -0.92 -1.21
CA ASP A 155 4.84 -0.09 -2.34
C ASP A 155 5.87 -0.04 -3.50
N GLY A 156 6.88 -0.91 -3.48
CA GLY A 156 8.05 -0.87 -4.38
C GLY A 156 7.93 -1.70 -5.65
N LEU A 157 6.89 -2.52 -5.78
CA LEU A 157 6.75 -3.55 -6.84
C LEU A 157 7.88 -4.61 -6.81
N ASP A 158 8.36 -4.93 -5.62
CA ASP A 158 9.43 -5.88 -5.35
C ASP A 158 8.99 -7.11 -4.53
N LEU A 159 7.75 -7.11 -4.01
CA LEU A 159 7.22 -8.16 -3.13
C LEU A 159 7.09 -9.54 -3.81
N TYR A 160 6.52 -9.57 -5.02
CA TYR A 160 6.43 -10.77 -5.85
C TYR A 160 6.40 -10.35 -7.32
N THR A 161 7.22 -10.97 -8.16
CA THR A 161 7.36 -10.63 -9.59
C THR A 161 7.46 -11.88 -10.43
N VAL A 162 6.64 -11.99 -11.47
CA VAL A 162 6.65 -13.12 -12.41
C VAL A 162 6.60 -12.60 -13.85
N PRO A 163 7.50 -13.02 -14.76
CA PRO A 163 8.72 -13.76 -14.50
C PRO A 163 9.69 -12.89 -13.68
N HIS A 164 10.54 -13.52 -12.87
CA HIS A 164 11.57 -12.79 -12.14
C HIS A 164 12.62 -12.28 -13.14
N ARG A 165 12.64 -10.95 -13.34
CA ARG A 165 13.64 -10.26 -14.17
C ARG A 165 14.74 -9.78 -13.23
N GLY A 166 15.99 -10.10 -13.53
CA GLY A 166 17.14 -9.84 -12.65
C GLY A 166 17.42 -8.36 -12.37
N VAL A 167 16.77 -7.46 -13.13
CA VAL A 167 16.61 -6.04 -12.79
C VAL A 167 15.18 -5.85 -12.32
N SER A 168 14.96 -5.33 -11.11
CA SER A 168 13.64 -4.89 -10.65
C SER A 168 13.34 -3.51 -11.27
N PRO A 169 12.46 -3.42 -12.29
CA PRO A 169 12.16 -2.15 -12.92
C PRO A 169 11.37 -1.29 -11.93
N LYS A 170 11.79 -0.03 -11.75
CA LYS A 170 11.11 0.89 -10.84
C LYS A 170 9.94 1.56 -11.58
N PRO A 171 8.77 1.70 -10.94
CA PRO A 171 7.68 2.50 -11.52
C PRO A 171 8.09 3.96 -11.64
N ALA A 172 7.67 4.61 -12.73
CA ALA A 172 7.77 6.06 -12.85
C ALA A 172 7.09 6.74 -11.65
N LEU A 173 7.62 7.89 -11.20
CA LEU A 173 7.14 8.56 -9.97
C LEU A 173 5.64 8.90 -10.04
N SER A 174 5.16 9.32 -11.22
CA SER A 174 3.74 9.57 -11.51
C SER A 174 2.90 8.30 -11.35
N LEU A 175 3.34 7.16 -11.89
CA LEU A 175 2.66 5.87 -11.77
C LEU A 175 2.66 5.39 -10.30
N ALA A 176 3.81 5.41 -9.62
CA ALA A 176 3.92 5.00 -8.22
C ALA A 176 2.98 5.80 -7.30
N THR A 177 2.84 7.09 -7.56
CA THR A 177 1.94 7.96 -6.80
C THR A 177 0.48 7.65 -7.07
N GLN A 178 0.12 7.35 -8.33
CA GLN A 178 -1.22 6.88 -8.67
C GLN A 178 -1.55 5.54 -8.00
N ILE A 179 -0.63 4.56 -8.00
CA ILE A 179 -0.85 3.24 -7.34
C ILE A 179 -1.19 3.47 -5.87
N ASN A 180 -0.37 4.28 -5.19
CA ASN A 180 -0.54 4.60 -3.78
C ASN A 180 -1.88 5.31 -3.51
N LEU A 181 -2.25 6.30 -4.32
CA LEU A 181 -3.50 7.04 -4.16
C LEU A 181 -4.74 6.16 -4.33
N PHE A 182 -4.81 5.37 -5.42
CA PHE A 182 -5.94 4.48 -5.69
C PHE A 182 -6.06 3.35 -4.66
N SER A 183 -4.93 2.89 -4.12
CA SER A 183 -4.89 1.87 -3.06
C SER A 183 -5.11 2.44 -1.65
N GLY A 184 -5.44 3.73 -1.53
CA GLY A 184 -5.72 4.37 -0.24
C GLY A 184 -4.49 4.51 0.69
N GLN A 185 -3.27 4.51 0.15
CA GLN A 185 -2.06 4.63 0.97
C GLN A 185 -1.92 6.07 1.53
N LEU A 186 -2.15 6.20 2.83
CA LEU A 186 -2.05 7.46 3.58
C LEU A 186 -0.60 7.86 3.92
N TYR A 187 0.33 6.89 3.96
CA TYR A 187 1.69 7.11 4.48
C TYR A 187 2.73 7.24 3.36
N LEU A 188 3.31 8.43 3.24
CA LEU A 188 4.34 8.76 2.25
C LEU A 188 5.74 8.69 2.89
N LYS A 189 6.76 8.34 2.09
CA LYS A 189 8.14 8.10 2.59
C LYS A 189 9.02 9.35 2.68
N SER A 190 8.68 10.39 1.92
CA SER A 190 9.43 11.64 1.83
C SER A 190 8.46 12.78 1.53
N ILE A 191 8.87 14.00 1.87
CA ILE A 191 8.23 15.24 1.46
C ILE A 191 8.12 15.36 -0.07
N ASP A 192 9.07 14.79 -0.84
CA ASP A 192 9.02 14.78 -2.32
C ASP A 192 7.84 13.94 -2.84
N LYS A 193 7.55 12.80 -2.19
CA LYS A 193 6.36 11.99 -2.49
C LYS A 193 5.09 12.76 -2.12
N TYR A 194 5.10 13.54 -1.03
CA TYR A 194 3.97 14.40 -0.66
C TYR A 194 3.71 15.49 -1.69
N HIS A 195 4.73 16.24 -2.13
CA HIS A 195 4.59 17.21 -3.21
C HIS A 195 4.10 16.56 -4.51
N SER A 196 4.61 15.38 -4.87
CA SER A 196 4.18 14.63 -6.05
C SER A 196 2.71 14.20 -5.96
N THR A 197 2.25 13.77 -4.78
CA THR A 197 0.84 13.39 -4.55
C THR A 197 -0.07 14.61 -4.60
N ARG A 198 0.37 15.73 -4.00
CA ARG A 198 -0.37 17.00 -4.02
C ARG A 198 -0.52 17.59 -5.43
N LEU A 199 0.42 17.33 -6.34
CA LEU A 199 0.32 17.79 -7.74
C LEU A 199 -0.63 16.93 -8.61
N LEU A 200 -1.16 15.82 -8.08
CA LEU A 200 -2.08 14.91 -8.77
C LEU A 200 -3.53 14.97 -8.23
N LEU A 201 -3.81 15.89 -7.28
CA LEU A 201 -5.09 16.14 -6.62
C LEU A 201 -5.51 17.60 -6.81
#